data_AF-A0A820RBP8-F1
#
_entry.id   AF-A0A820RBP8-F1
#
_cell.length_a   1.000
_cell.length_b   1.000
_cell.length_c   1.000
_cell.angle_alpha   90.00
_cell.angle_beta   90.00
_cell.angle_gamma   90.00
#
_symmetry.space_group_name_H-M   'P 1'
#
loop_
_entity.id
_entity.type
_entity.pdbx_description
1 polymer ?
#
loop_
_entity_poly.entity_id
_entity_poly.type
_entity_poly.pdbx_seq_one_letter_code
_entity_poly.pdbx_strand_id
1 'polypeptide(L)' 'YLSQHRLNTGVIRKNNSKINTGTPLYTPTEESIFKYLNLPYRPPEERDH' A
#
# COMPACT_ATOMS: atom_id res chain seq x y z
N TYR A 1 4.01 -0.98 3.06
CA TYR A 1 4.75 0.05 2.30
C TYR A 1 4.09 0.21 0.97
N LEU A 2 3.64 1.42 0.63
CA LEU A 2 3.04 1.71 -0.67
C LEU A 2 4.01 2.55 -1.48
N SER A 3 4.18 2.20 -2.76
CA SER A 3 4.93 2.94 -3.76
C SER A 3 4.20 2.87 -5.09
N GLN A 4 4.57 3.71 -6.06
CA GLN A 4 3.96 3.73 -7.40
C GLN A 4 3.94 2.36 -8.09
N HIS A 5 4.93 1.50 -7.83
CA HIS A 5 5.05 0.21 -8.52
C HIS A 5 4.43 -0.96 -7.76
N ARG A 6 4.40 -0.90 -6.42
CA ARG A 6 4.08 -2.06 -5.57
C ARG A 6 3.56 -1.65 -4.20
N LEU A 7 2.62 -2.45 -3.70
CA LEU A 7 2.26 -2.53 -2.29
C LEU A 7 2.99 -3.71 -1.65
N ASN A 8 3.72 -3.49 -0.56
CA ASN A 8 4.40 -4.53 0.19
C ASN A 8 3.82 -4.66 1.60
N THR A 9 3.62 -5.90 2.04
CA THR A 9 3.21 -6.26 3.41
C THR A 9 4.43 -6.66 4.27
N GLY A 10 4.30 -6.55 5.59
CA GLY A 10 5.37 -6.95 6.53
C GLY A 10 6.62 -6.08 6.47
N VAL A 11 6.50 -4.83 6.03
CA VAL A 11 7.64 -3.90 5.98
C VAL A 11 8.01 -3.48 7.39
N ILE A 12 9.26 -3.71 7.77
CA ILE A 12 9.80 -3.29 9.06
C ILE A 12 10.63 -2.02 8.84
N ARG A 13 10.26 -0.96 9.55
CA ARG A 13 11.02 0.29 9.62
C ARG A 13 11.54 0.48 11.05
N LYS A 14 12.79 0.89 11.18
CA LYS A 14 13.36 1.36 12.45
C LYS A 14 13.67 2.83 12.27
N ASN A 15 12.99 3.68 13.02
CA ASN A 15 12.95 5.12 12.79
C ASN A 15 12.52 5.42 11.34
N ASN A 16 13.26 6.26 10.62
CA ASN A 16 13.02 6.55 9.19
C ASN A 16 13.69 5.57 8.23
N SER A 17 14.48 4.61 8.73
CA SER A 17 15.23 3.68 7.87
C SER A 17 14.43 2.41 7.65
N LYS A 18 14.23 2.08 6.36
CA LYS A 18 13.57 0.84 5.93
C LYS A 18 14.55 -0.32 6.11
N ILE A 19 14.30 -1.18 7.08
CA ILE A 19 15.17 -2.34 7.39
C ILE A 19 14.75 -3.57 6.58
N ASN A 20 13.44 -3.77 6.41
CA ASN A 20 12.91 -4.89 5.63
C ASN A 20 11.88 -4.37 4.64
N THR A 21 12.07 -4.72 3.37
CA THR A 21 11.18 -4.38 2.26
C THR A 21 9.86 -5.13 2.28
N GLY A 22 9.77 -6.22 3.02
CA GLY A 22 8.61 -7.10 3.07
C GLY A 22 8.33 -7.78 1.72
N THR A 23 7.18 -8.43 1.63
CA THR A 23 6.77 -9.20 0.44
C THR A 23 5.82 -8.36 -0.41
N PRO A 24 6.00 -8.30 -1.74
CA PRO A 24 5.06 -7.63 -2.63
C PRO A 24 3.71 -8.37 -2.61
N LEU A 25 2.62 -7.60 -2.50
CA LEU A 25 1.26 -8.12 -2.60
C LEU A 25 0.78 -8.06 -4.06
N TYR A 26 0.08 -9.10 -4.48
CA TYR A 26 -0.59 -9.12 -5.77
C TYR A 26 -1.76 -8.15 -5.74
N THR A 27 -1.63 -7.04 -6.45
CA THR A 27 -2.58 -5.91 -6.45
C THR A 27 -3.02 -5.61 -7.88
N PRO A 28 -3.90 -6.44 -8.48
CA PRO A 28 -4.32 -6.29 -9.88
C PRO A 28 -5.27 -5.10 -10.09
N THR A 29 -5.94 -4.65 -9.03
CA THR A 29 -6.89 -3.53 -9.05
C THR A 29 -6.61 -2.57 -7.90
N GLU A 30 -7.02 -1.31 -8.04
CA GLU A 30 -6.94 -0.33 -6.94
C GLU A 30 -7.72 -0.81 -5.71
N GLU A 31 -8.92 -1.35 -5.89
CA GLU A 31 -9.73 -1.93 -4.80
C GLU A 31 -8.97 -2.96 -3.96
N SER A 32 -8.13 -3.78 -4.61
CA SER A 32 -7.29 -4.75 -3.92
C SER A 32 -6.30 -4.06 -2.98
N ILE A 33 -5.74 -2.92 -3.39
CA ILE A 33 -4.85 -2.09 -2.55
C ILE A 33 -5.60 -1.60 -1.31
N PHE A 34 -6.80 -1.02 -1.49
CA PHE A 34 -7.63 -0.55 -0.38
C PHE A 34 -7.98 -1.68 0.59
N LYS A 35 -8.35 -2.86 0.06
CA LYS A 35 -8.64 -4.06 0.85
C LYS A 35 -7.42 -4.49 1.69
N TYR A 36 -6.23 -4.54 1.11
CA TYR A 36 -5.01 -4.90 1.85
C TYR A 36 -4.59 -3.85 2.89
N LEU A 37 -4.92 -2.59 2.64
CA LEU A 37 -4.71 -1.49 3.60
C LEU A 37 -5.82 -1.40 4.66
N ASN A 38 -6.84 -2.26 4.57
CA ASN A 38 -8.03 -2.24 5.41
C ASN A 38 -8.73 -0.87 5.40
N LEU A 39 -8.79 -0.24 4.22
CA LEU A 39 -9.44 1.03 3.96
C LEU A 39 -10.69 0.81 3.12
N PRO A 40 -11.75 1.62 3.31
CA PRO A 40 -12.84 1.67 2.36
C PRO A 40 -12.33 2.19 1.00
N TYR A 41 -12.74 1.53 -0.08
CA TYR A 41 -12.42 2.00 -1.42
C TYR A 41 -13.00 3.41 -1.63
N ARG A 42 -12.20 4.30 -2.20
CA ARG A 42 -12.62 5.65 -2.61
C ARG A 42 -12.31 5.84 -4.09
N PRO A 43 -13.26 6.31 -4.91
CA PRO A 43 -13.00 6.61 -6.31
C PRO A 43 -12.07 7.84 -6.43
N PRO A 44 -11.34 8.00 -7.55
CA PRO A 44 -10.35 9.07 -7.72
C PRO A 44 -10.86 10.48 -7.42
N GLU A 45 -12.11 10.77 -7.74
CA GLU A 45 -12.76 12.06 -7.55
C GLU A 45 -12.88 12.46 -6.07
N GLU A 46 -12.91 11.49 -5.15
CA GLU A 46 -12.95 11.71 -3.70
C GLU A 46 -11.55 11.74 -3.05
N ARG A 47 -10.48 11.62 -3.85
CA ARG A 47 -9.09 11.60 -3.38
C ARG A 47 -8.35 12.92 -3.59
N ASP A 48 -8.86 13.82 -4.42
CA ASP A 48 -8.26 15.13 -4.69
C ASP A 48 -8.58 16.12 -3.56
N HIS A 49 -7.63 16.32 -2.64
CA HIS A 49 -7.64 17.34 -1.60
C HIS A 49 -6.26 17.98 -1.44
#